data_AF-A0A9P5Z9K1-F1
#
_entry.id   AF-A0A9P5Z9K1-F1
#
_cell.length_a   1.000
_cell.length_b   1.000
_cell.length_c   1.000
_cell.angle_alpha   90.00
_cell.angle_beta   90.00
_cell.angle_gamma   90.00
#
_symmetry.space_group_name_H-M   'P 1'
#
loop_
_entity.id
_entity.type
_entity.pdbx_description
1 polymer ?
#
loop_
_entity_poly.entity_id
_entity_poly.type
_entity_poly.pdbx_seq_one_letter_code
_entity_poly.pdbx_strand_id
1 'polypeptide(L)'
;MYITAVAGGAASSKLMTTELVGILMQREVDVDGLQHTFMALRACVEHTAKVVCSWIAHILIPLLLHAFEISTSWTFQALFDACHFVQIHPQPFQITGWAIFFGPIIILIPCLLLLELLILAVFNFSFVSHGFLLGSVEDRFDNIKEYFMETRESIFATIEHWTAMFNTWTTNYPPLLILRLLAGAMSLFILFGIWNGW
;
A
#
# COMPACT_ATOMS: atom_id res chain seq x y z
N MET A 1 57.02 91.92 -51.57
CA MET A 1 55.70 92.06 -50.92
C MET A 1 54.91 90.83 -51.36
N TYR A 2 54.71 89.76 -50.57
CA TYR A 2 54.32 89.61 -49.18
C TYR A 2 55.03 88.41 -48.52
N ILE A 3 55.20 88.52 -47.21
CA ILE A 3 55.51 87.48 -46.22
C ILE A 3 54.22 86.72 -45.90
N THR A 4 54.26 85.40 -45.67
CA THR A 4 53.56 84.74 -44.55
C THR A 4 53.91 83.25 -44.42
N ALA A 5 54.37 82.91 -43.23
CA ALA A 5 54.42 81.58 -42.64
C ALA A 5 53.00 81.06 -42.35
N VAL A 6 52.78 79.75 -42.33
CA VAL A 6 52.04 79.04 -41.26
C VAL A 6 52.52 77.59 -41.20
N ALA A 7 53.04 77.22 -40.03
CA ALA A 7 53.33 75.87 -39.60
C ALA A 7 52.09 75.20 -38.99
N GLY A 8 52.15 73.86 -38.89
CA GLY A 8 51.46 73.10 -37.85
C GLY A 8 50.02 72.68 -38.17
N GLY A 9 49.82 71.41 -38.50
CA GLY A 9 48.47 70.86 -38.59
C GLY A 9 48.30 69.42 -39.06
N ALA A 10 49.36 68.62 -39.24
CA ALA A 10 49.24 67.30 -39.87
C ALA A 10 49.58 66.10 -38.96
N ALA A 11 50.01 66.32 -37.72
CA ALA A 11 50.42 65.24 -36.83
C ALA A 11 49.27 64.66 -35.95
N SER A 12 48.15 65.38 -35.80
CA SER A 12 47.08 64.99 -34.87
C SER A 12 46.01 64.06 -35.47
N SER A 13 45.83 64.00 -36.80
CA SER A 13 44.76 63.17 -37.40
C SER A 13 45.20 61.74 -37.72
N LYS A 14 46.51 61.47 -37.82
CA LYS A 14 47.04 60.12 -38.09
C LYS A 14 47.08 59.19 -36.87
N LEU A 15 47.11 59.76 -35.67
CA LEU A 15 47.12 58.99 -34.42
C LEU A 15 45.72 58.43 -34.10
N MET A 16 44.66 59.19 -34.40
CA MET A 16 43.28 58.80 -34.08
C MET A 16 42.73 57.70 -35.00
N THR A 17 43.22 57.61 -36.25
CA THR A 17 42.80 56.58 -37.21
C THR A 17 43.45 55.22 -36.96
N THR A 18 44.65 55.16 -36.40
CA THR A 18 45.34 53.90 -36.10
C THR A 18 44.78 53.21 -34.86
N GLU A 19 44.37 53.98 -33.84
CA GLU A 19 43.73 53.45 -32.63
C GLU A 19 42.31 52.94 -32.89
N LEU A 20 41.54 53.65 -33.72
CA LEU A 20 40.17 53.25 -34.09
C LEU A 20 40.17 51.96 -34.94
N VAL A 21 41.15 51.80 -35.84
CA VAL A 21 41.33 50.56 -36.62
C VAL A 21 41.76 49.40 -35.73
N GLY A 22 42.59 49.66 -34.70
CA GLY A 22 42.93 48.65 -33.68
C GLY A 22 41.69 48.18 -32.89
N ILE A 23 40.83 49.10 -32.46
CA ILE A 23 39.59 48.77 -31.75
C ILE A 23 38.58 48.03 -32.66
N LEU A 24 38.47 48.41 -33.93
CA LEU A 24 37.59 47.73 -34.89
C LEU A 24 38.09 46.32 -35.24
N MET A 25 39.40 46.13 -35.45
CA MET A 25 39.98 44.81 -35.67
C MET A 25 39.88 43.94 -34.42
N GLN A 26 40.06 44.49 -33.22
CA GLN A 26 39.87 43.73 -31.98
C GLN A 26 38.41 43.35 -31.75
N ARG A 27 37.46 44.15 -32.24
CA ARG A 27 36.01 43.84 -32.20
C ARG A 27 35.59 42.79 -33.24
N GLU A 28 36.18 42.79 -34.44
CA GLU A 28 35.93 41.72 -35.44
C GLU A 28 36.49 40.38 -34.98
N VAL A 29 37.70 40.36 -34.41
CA VAL A 29 38.31 39.15 -33.84
C VAL A 29 37.50 38.59 -32.66
N ASP A 30 36.84 39.46 -31.87
CA ASP A 30 35.98 39.05 -30.75
C ASP A 30 34.64 38.42 -31.22
N VAL A 31 34.09 38.89 -32.35
CA VAL A 31 32.85 38.34 -32.94
C VAL A 31 33.09 36.95 -33.52
N ASP A 32 34.20 36.72 -34.21
CA ASP A 32 34.56 35.40 -34.75
C ASP A 32 34.84 34.40 -33.60
N GLY A 33 35.50 34.85 -32.53
CA GLY A 33 35.70 34.07 -31.31
C GLY A 33 34.37 33.69 -30.63
N LEU A 34 33.42 34.62 -30.55
CA LEU A 34 32.08 34.38 -30.01
C LEU A 34 31.29 33.36 -30.86
N GLN A 35 31.40 33.44 -32.19
CA GLN A 35 30.74 32.50 -33.10
C GLN A 35 31.31 31.08 -32.96
N HIS A 36 32.64 30.94 -32.84
CA HIS A 36 33.28 29.65 -32.62
C HIS A 36 32.91 29.03 -31.27
N THR A 37 32.89 29.83 -30.20
CA THR A 37 32.47 29.36 -28.88
C THR A 37 31.01 28.95 -28.85
N PHE A 38 30.13 29.69 -29.53
CA PHE A 38 28.71 29.34 -29.64
C PHE A 38 28.49 28.03 -30.43
N MET A 39 29.21 27.83 -31.53
CA MET A 39 29.15 26.58 -32.30
C MET A 39 29.67 25.38 -31.50
N ALA A 40 30.77 25.57 -30.75
CA ALA A 40 31.31 24.52 -29.88
C ALA A 40 30.34 24.18 -28.73
N LEU A 41 29.72 25.19 -28.12
CA LEU A 41 28.70 25.00 -27.09
C LEU A 41 27.49 24.25 -27.65
N ARG A 42 26.99 24.65 -28.83
CA ARG A 42 25.89 23.97 -29.50
C ARG A 42 26.22 22.51 -29.82
N ALA A 43 27.39 22.23 -30.37
CA ALA A 43 27.83 20.86 -30.66
C ALA A 43 27.94 20.01 -29.38
N CYS A 44 28.42 20.61 -28.28
CA CYS A 44 28.48 19.95 -26.97
C CYS A 44 27.09 19.64 -26.42
N VAL A 45 26.15 20.58 -26.53
CA VAL A 45 24.75 20.38 -26.11
C VAL A 45 24.07 19.31 -26.96
N GLU A 46 24.24 19.34 -28.28
CA GLU A 46 23.67 18.32 -29.19
C GLU A 46 24.26 16.93 -28.91
N HIS A 47 25.56 16.83 -28.66
CA HIS A 47 26.21 15.57 -28.30
C HIS A 47 25.71 15.06 -26.94
N THR A 48 25.61 15.93 -25.94
CA THR A 48 25.10 15.58 -24.62
C THR A 48 23.65 15.12 -24.70
N ALA A 49 22.80 15.82 -25.47
CA ALA A 49 21.42 15.44 -25.71
C ALA A 49 21.31 14.07 -26.38
N LYS A 50 22.14 13.78 -27.40
CA LYS A 50 22.18 12.46 -28.04
C LYS A 50 22.60 11.35 -27.08
N VAL A 51 23.61 11.59 -26.25
CA VAL A 51 24.07 10.62 -25.24
C VAL A 51 22.98 10.36 -24.21
N VAL A 52 22.31 11.41 -23.71
CA VAL A 52 21.20 11.29 -22.76
C VAL A 52 20.02 10.55 -23.40
N CYS A 53 19.63 10.89 -24.62
CA CYS A 53 18.57 10.17 -25.34
C CYS A 53 18.92 8.70 -25.57
N SER A 54 20.17 8.39 -25.93
CA SER A 54 20.64 7.00 -26.09
C SER A 54 20.60 6.24 -24.76
N TRP A 55 21.05 6.87 -23.66
CA TRP A 55 20.96 6.30 -22.31
C TRP A 55 19.51 6.02 -21.89
N ILE A 56 18.60 6.98 -22.09
CA ILE A 56 17.19 6.79 -21.77
C ILE A 56 16.61 5.65 -22.61
N ALA A 57 16.86 5.65 -23.92
CA ALA A 57 16.29 4.67 -24.83
C ALA A 57 16.84 3.25 -24.63
N HIS A 58 18.13 3.10 -24.29
CA HIS A 58 18.80 1.80 -24.29
C HIS A 58 19.04 1.22 -22.89
N ILE A 59 18.97 2.04 -21.84
CA ILE A 59 19.20 1.59 -20.47
C ILE A 59 17.95 1.79 -19.62
N LEU A 60 17.38 3.00 -19.60
CA LEU A 60 16.26 3.30 -18.70
C LEU A 60 14.96 2.60 -19.11
N ILE A 61 14.57 2.67 -20.40
CA ILE A 61 13.34 2.05 -20.88
C ILE A 61 13.37 0.52 -20.72
N PRO A 62 14.42 -0.22 -21.14
CA PRO A 62 14.47 -1.66 -20.96
C PRO A 62 14.49 -2.08 -19.48
N LEU A 63 15.17 -1.32 -18.62
CA LEU A 63 15.23 -1.61 -17.19
C LEU A 63 13.87 -1.40 -16.51
N LEU A 64 13.12 -0.36 -16.90
CA LEU A 64 11.75 -0.16 -16.44
C LEU A 64 10.83 -1.27 -16.93
N LEU A 65 10.87 -1.61 -18.23
CA LEU A 65 10.06 -2.71 -18.77
C LEU A 65 10.37 -4.04 -18.08
N HIS A 66 11.65 -4.34 -17.85
CA HIS A 66 12.07 -5.54 -17.15
C HIS A 66 11.63 -5.54 -15.68
N ALA A 67 11.70 -4.39 -14.99
CA ALA A 67 11.19 -4.26 -13.62
C ALA A 67 9.67 -4.47 -13.55
N PHE A 68 8.92 -3.96 -14.52
CA PHE A 68 7.48 -4.21 -14.63
C PHE A 68 7.16 -5.66 -14.99
N GLU A 69 7.94 -6.31 -15.86
CA GLU A 69 7.75 -7.71 -16.26
C GLU A 69 8.09 -8.72 -15.13
N ILE A 70 9.15 -8.45 -14.37
CA ILE A 70 9.46 -9.21 -13.14
C ILE A 70 8.34 -9.01 -12.12
N SER A 71 7.86 -7.78 -11.95
CA SER A 71 6.79 -7.46 -11.00
C SER A 71 5.47 -8.14 -11.35
N THR A 72 5.08 -8.14 -12.63
CA THR A 72 3.83 -8.79 -13.07
C THR A 72 3.91 -10.31 -12.94
N SER A 73 5.02 -10.93 -13.38
CA SER A 73 5.20 -12.38 -13.25
C SER A 73 5.17 -12.85 -11.79
N TRP A 74 5.83 -12.12 -10.88
CA TRP A 74 5.74 -12.41 -9.43
C TRP A 74 4.35 -12.19 -8.87
N THR A 75 3.63 -11.16 -9.32
CA THR A 75 2.27 -10.86 -8.82
C THR A 75 1.30 -11.96 -9.21
N PHE A 76 1.34 -12.43 -10.45
CA PHE A 76 0.50 -13.56 -10.90
C PHE A 76 0.88 -14.86 -10.19
N GLN A 77 2.17 -15.13 -10.01
CA GLN A 77 2.63 -16.30 -9.28
C GLN A 77 2.18 -16.26 -7.81
N ALA A 78 2.36 -15.13 -7.13
CA ALA A 78 1.93 -14.95 -5.74
C ALA A 78 0.41 -15.07 -5.59
N LEU A 79 -0.37 -14.55 -6.54
CA LEU A 79 -1.83 -14.73 -6.56
C LEU A 79 -2.21 -16.20 -6.73
N PHE A 80 -1.57 -16.90 -7.66
CA PHE A 80 -1.80 -18.32 -7.90
C PHE A 80 -1.45 -19.16 -6.65
N ASP A 81 -0.29 -18.90 -6.05
CA ASP A 81 0.16 -19.56 -4.83
C ASP A 81 -0.78 -19.27 -3.65
N ALA A 82 -1.28 -18.04 -3.53
CA ALA A 82 -2.28 -17.68 -2.53
C ALA A 82 -3.61 -18.41 -2.75
N CYS A 83 -4.11 -18.47 -3.98
CA CYS A 83 -5.32 -19.23 -4.31
C CYS A 83 -5.15 -20.72 -4.00
N HIS A 84 -4.01 -21.31 -4.37
CA HIS A 84 -3.69 -22.70 -4.09
C HIS A 84 -3.58 -22.96 -2.58
N PHE A 85 -2.98 -22.03 -1.82
CA PHE A 85 -2.91 -22.12 -0.35
C PHE A 85 -4.29 -22.08 0.29
N VAL A 86 -5.19 -21.21 -0.19
CA VAL A 86 -6.59 -21.15 0.27
C VAL A 86 -7.33 -22.44 -0.05
N GLN A 87 -7.08 -23.06 -1.21
CA GLN A 87 -7.68 -24.35 -1.58
C GLN A 87 -7.21 -25.49 -0.68
N ILE A 88 -5.92 -25.55 -0.34
CA ILE A 88 -5.38 -26.59 0.55
C ILE A 88 -5.90 -26.42 1.98
N HIS A 89 -6.04 -25.18 2.44
CA HIS A 89 -6.42 -24.85 3.82
C HIS A 89 -7.64 -23.94 3.86
N PRO A 90 -8.84 -24.39 3.44
CA PRO A 90 -9.99 -23.51 3.28
C PRO A 90 -10.62 -23.10 4.61
N GLN A 91 -10.46 -23.91 5.67
CA GLN A 91 -11.17 -23.72 6.94
C GLN A 91 -10.74 -22.44 7.69
N PRO A 92 -9.44 -22.11 7.85
CA PRO A 92 -9.02 -20.87 8.51
C PRO A 92 -9.54 -19.61 7.79
N PHE A 93 -9.50 -19.58 6.45
CA PHE A 93 -9.98 -18.45 5.67
C PHE A 93 -11.50 -18.31 5.74
N GLN A 94 -12.22 -19.43 5.73
CA GLN A 94 -13.66 -19.45 5.90
C GLN A 94 -14.07 -18.92 7.29
N ILE A 95 -13.43 -19.41 8.37
CA ILE A 95 -13.71 -18.95 9.74
C ILE A 95 -13.39 -17.45 9.86
N THR A 96 -12.26 -17.01 9.33
CA THR A 96 -11.83 -15.60 9.37
C THR A 96 -12.82 -14.71 8.62
N GLY A 97 -13.20 -15.08 7.40
CA GLY A 97 -14.11 -14.28 6.60
C GLY A 97 -15.52 -14.26 7.21
N TRP A 98 -15.99 -15.36 7.81
CA TRP A 98 -17.23 -15.35 8.57
C TRP A 98 -17.14 -14.51 9.86
N ALA A 99 -16.00 -14.49 10.55
CA ALA A 99 -15.79 -13.64 11.70
C ALA A 99 -15.79 -12.15 11.33
N ILE A 100 -15.22 -11.79 10.17
CA ILE A 100 -15.32 -10.43 9.64
C ILE A 100 -16.76 -10.10 9.24
N PHE A 101 -17.46 -11.03 8.59
CA PHE A 101 -18.82 -10.81 8.09
C PHE A 101 -19.88 -10.75 9.19
N PHE A 102 -19.94 -11.74 10.08
CA PHE A 102 -20.91 -11.76 11.18
C PHE A 102 -20.46 -10.88 12.35
N GLY A 103 -19.15 -10.66 12.50
CA GLY A 103 -18.59 -9.97 13.65
C GLY A 103 -18.47 -10.91 14.87
N PRO A 104 -18.40 -10.33 16.09
CA PRO A 104 -18.23 -11.08 17.34
C PRO A 104 -19.31 -12.15 17.61
N ILE A 105 -20.49 -12.01 17.01
CA ILE A 105 -21.62 -12.93 17.21
C ILE A 105 -21.30 -14.37 16.79
N ILE A 106 -20.35 -14.59 15.87
CA ILE A 106 -19.97 -15.95 15.46
C ILE A 106 -19.38 -16.76 16.62
N ILE A 107 -18.77 -16.08 17.59
CA ILE A 107 -18.13 -16.69 18.77
C ILE A 107 -19.18 -17.07 19.82
N LEU A 108 -20.38 -16.49 19.77
CA LEU A 108 -21.45 -16.72 20.74
C LEU A 108 -21.88 -18.19 20.78
N ILE A 109 -22.13 -18.78 19.61
CA ILE A 109 -22.61 -20.16 19.50
C ILE A 109 -21.61 -21.15 20.11
N PRO A 110 -20.31 -21.16 19.73
CA PRO A 110 -19.35 -22.07 20.33
C PRO A 110 -19.11 -21.78 21.82
N CYS A 111 -19.16 -20.52 22.27
CA CYS A 111 -19.06 -20.20 23.70
C CYS A 111 -20.22 -20.75 24.51
N LEU A 112 -21.46 -20.63 24.01
CA LEU A 112 -22.63 -21.21 24.68
C LEU A 112 -22.56 -22.74 24.71
N LEU A 113 -22.11 -23.36 23.62
CA LEU A 113 -21.90 -24.80 23.60
C LEU A 113 -20.83 -25.25 24.61
N LEU A 114 -19.71 -24.53 24.70
CA LEU A 114 -18.66 -24.79 25.69
C LEU A 114 -19.17 -24.63 27.12
N LEU A 115 -20.02 -23.64 27.38
CA LEU A 115 -20.65 -23.44 28.69
C LEU A 115 -21.58 -24.60 29.05
N GLU A 116 -22.42 -25.05 28.13
CA GLU A 116 -23.30 -26.21 28.34
C GLU A 116 -22.49 -27.50 28.58
N LEU A 117 -21.40 -27.70 27.82
CA LEU A 117 -20.47 -28.81 28.04
C LEU A 117 -19.77 -28.73 29.40
N LEU A 118 -19.41 -27.53 29.85
CA LEU A 118 -18.85 -27.30 31.18
C LEU A 118 -19.86 -27.64 32.28
N ILE A 119 -21.12 -27.20 32.15
CA ILE A 119 -22.20 -27.54 33.08
C ILE A 119 -22.36 -29.06 33.18
N LEU A 120 -22.41 -29.75 32.04
CA LEU A 120 -22.50 -31.21 31.99
C LEU A 120 -21.28 -31.89 32.63
N ALA A 121 -20.07 -31.38 32.38
CA ALA A 121 -18.85 -31.92 32.98
C ALA A 121 -18.85 -31.75 34.50
N VAL A 122 -19.22 -30.57 35.01
CA VAL A 122 -19.32 -30.28 36.45
C VAL A 122 -20.39 -31.15 37.10
N PHE A 123 -21.53 -31.32 36.44
CA PHE A 123 -22.60 -32.20 36.91
C PHE A 123 -22.14 -33.66 37.04
N ASN A 124 -21.49 -34.20 36.00
CA ASN A 124 -20.93 -35.56 36.05
C ASN A 124 -19.83 -35.70 37.11
N PHE A 125 -18.96 -34.69 37.25
CA PHE A 125 -17.93 -34.68 38.27
C PHE A 125 -18.51 -34.64 39.70
N SER A 126 -19.57 -33.86 39.91
CA SER A 126 -20.32 -33.82 41.17
C SER A 126 -20.86 -35.20 41.52
N PHE A 127 -21.43 -35.91 40.54
CA PHE A 127 -21.96 -37.26 40.70
C PHE A 127 -20.87 -38.28 41.06
N VAL A 128 -19.72 -38.24 40.38
CA VAL A 128 -18.58 -39.12 40.68
C VAL A 128 -18.02 -38.85 42.08
N SER A 129 -17.96 -37.59 42.49
CA SER A 129 -17.31 -37.18 43.74
C SER A 129 -18.17 -37.41 44.98
N HIS A 130 -19.49 -37.21 44.89
CA HIS A 130 -20.40 -37.24 46.04
C HIS A 130 -21.38 -38.43 46.02
N GLY A 131 -21.38 -39.22 44.95
CA GLY A 131 -22.36 -40.29 44.73
C GLY A 131 -23.79 -39.78 44.51
N PHE A 132 -24.76 -40.65 44.75
CA PHE A 132 -26.19 -40.29 44.77
C PHE A 132 -26.51 -39.50 46.04
N LEU A 133 -26.33 -38.17 45.99
CA LEU A 133 -26.89 -37.26 46.99
C LEU A 133 -28.42 -37.34 46.99
N LEU A 134 -29.02 -37.14 48.16
CA LEU A 134 -30.48 -37.06 48.35
C LEU A 134 -31.07 -35.89 47.55
N GLY A 135 -32.05 -36.18 46.69
CA GLY A 135 -32.72 -35.21 45.81
C GLY A 135 -33.04 -35.81 44.45
N SER A 136 -33.86 -35.14 43.65
CA SER A 136 -34.03 -35.53 42.24
C SER A 136 -32.78 -35.14 41.43
N VAL A 137 -32.52 -35.87 40.35
CA VAL A 137 -31.36 -35.64 39.48
C VAL A 137 -31.54 -34.30 38.75
N GLU A 138 -32.78 -33.98 38.43
CA GLU A 138 -33.25 -32.78 37.76
C GLU A 138 -32.99 -31.54 38.61
N ASP A 139 -33.38 -31.54 39.89
CA ASP A 139 -33.17 -30.40 40.80
C ASP A 139 -31.67 -30.06 40.93
N ARG A 140 -30.80 -31.07 40.95
CA ARG A 140 -29.34 -30.88 41.04
C ARG A 140 -28.78 -30.27 39.76
N PHE A 141 -29.26 -30.71 38.60
CA PHE A 141 -28.85 -30.15 37.33
C PHE A 141 -29.32 -28.70 37.19
N ASP A 142 -30.56 -28.42 37.55
CA ASP A 142 -31.14 -27.08 37.49
C ASP A 142 -30.41 -26.10 38.42
N ASN A 143 -30.03 -26.53 39.63
CA ASN A 143 -29.22 -25.70 40.54
C ASN A 143 -27.84 -25.33 39.95
N ILE A 144 -27.15 -26.28 39.29
CA ILE A 144 -25.86 -26.00 38.64
C ILE A 144 -26.09 -25.05 37.45
N LYS A 145 -27.15 -25.29 36.68
CA LYS A 145 -27.49 -24.43 35.55
C LYS A 145 -27.82 -23.00 35.99
N GLU A 146 -28.58 -22.85 37.08
CA GLU A 146 -28.90 -21.56 37.71
C GLU A 146 -27.62 -20.84 38.15
N TYR A 147 -26.66 -21.55 38.75
CA TYR A 147 -25.35 -20.98 39.11
C TYR A 147 -24.60 -20.39 37.91
N PHE A 148 -24.70 -21.02 36.73
CA PHE A 148 -24.06 -20.52 35.50
C PHE A 148 -24.91 -19.50 34.73
N MET A 149 -26.14 -19.17 35.16
CA MET A 149 -26.98 -18.19 34.47
C MET A 149 -26.32 -16.81 34.40
N GLU A 150 -25.74 -16.32 35.50
CA GLU A 150 -25.05 -15.03 35.51
C GLU A 150 -23.86 -15.01 34.54
N THR A 151 -23.11 -16.11 34.46
CA THR A 151 -21.99 -16.25 33.51
C THR A 151 -22.51 -16.23 32.07
N ARG A 152 -23.62 -16.93 31.81
CA ARG A 152 -24.27 -16.95 30.49
C ARG A 152 -24.70 -15.54 30.08
N GLU A 153 -25.39 -14.83 30.97
CA GLU A 153 -25.84 -13.45 30.74
C GLU A 153 -24.67 -12.50 30.52
N SER A 154 -23.59 -12.63 31.29
CA SER A 154 -22.35 -11.86 31.10
C SER A 154 -21.72 -12.07 29.73
N ILE A 155 -21.66 -13.32 29.25
CA ILE A 155 -21.18 -13.65 27.90
C ILE A 155 -22.07 -12.99 26.83
N PHE A 156 -23.39 -13.09 26.97
CA PHE A 156 -24.34 -12.44 26.05
C PHE A 156 -24.16 -10.92 26.04
N ALA A 157 -24.12 -10.28 27.20
CA ALA A 157 -23.95 -8.83 27.33
C ALA A 157 -22.63 -8.35 26.72
N THR A 158 -21.54 -9.11 26.94
CA THR A 158 -20.23 -8.79 26.36
C THR A 158 -20.28 -8.88 24.84
N ILE A 159 -20.83 -9.96 24.29
CA ILE A 159 -20.90 -10.15 22.84
C ILE A 159 -21.84 -9.13 22.20
N GLU A 160 -22.96 -8.80 22.84
CA GLU A 160 -23.87 -7.75 22.40
C GLU A 160 -23.16 -6.39 22.35
N HIS A 161 -22.42 -6.03 23.40
CA HIS A 161 -21.64 -4.80 23.45
C HIS A 161 -20.61 -4.72 22.31
N TRP A 162 -19.86 -5.80 22.08
CA TRP A 162 -18.86 -5.87 21.00
C TRP A 162 -19.51 -5.84 19.62
N THR A 163 -20.65 -6.50 19.46
CA THR A 163 -21.43 -6.48 18.22
C THR A 163 -21.96 -5.08 17.93
N ALA A 164 -22.46 -4.37 18.95
CA ALA A 164 -22.90 -2.98 18.83
C ALA A 164 -21.73 -2.08 18.42
N MET A 165 -20.57 -2.20 19.08
CA MET A 165 -19.36 -1.44 18.73
C MET A 165 -18.90 -1.71 17.29
N PHE A 166 -18.84 -2.98 16.90
CA PHE A 166 -18.48 -3.39 15.54
C PHE A 166 -19.44 -2.82 14.50
N ASN A 167 -20.76 -2.89 14.75
CA ASN A 167 -21.77 -2.32 13.88
C ASN A 167 -21.64 -0.80 13.77
N THR A 168 -21.45 -0.09 14.88
CA THR A 168 -21.21 1.36 14.90
C THR A 168 -19.99 1.72 14.06
N TRP A 169 -18.88 0.97 14.16
CA TRP A 169 -17.70 1.21 13.32
C TRP A 169 -18.00 1.00 11.83
N THR A 170 -18.69 -0.08 11.46
CA THR A 170 -19.04 -0.33 10.05
C THR A 170 -19.99 0.72 9.47
N THR A 171 -20.87 1.29 10.28
CA THR A 171 -21.77 2.38 9.88
C THR A 171 -21.01 3.70 9.70
N ASN A 172 -20.10 4.02 10.63
CA ASN A 172 -19.33 5.26 10.59
C ASN A 172 -18.27 5.29 9.48
N TYR A 173 -17.78 4.11 9.06
CA TYR A 173 -16.74 3.97 8.04
C TYR A 173 -17.20 3.05 6.90
N PRO A 174 -17.82 3.59 5.83
CA PRO A 174 -18.32 2.80 4.71
C PRO A 174 -17.31 1.81 4.06
N PRO A 175 -15.99 2.11 3.99
CA PRO A 175 -15.03 1.12 3.51
C PRO A 175 -15.00 -0.18 4.32
N LEU A 176 -15.23 -0.13 5.65
CA LEU A 176 -15.30 -1.33 6.49
C LEU A 176 -16.54 -2.17 6.16
N LEU A 177 -17.66 -1.53 5.80
CA LEU A 177 -18.85 -2.25 5.34
C LEU A 177 -18.60 -2.99 4.03
N ILE A 178 -17.89 -2.37 3.08
CA ILE A 178 -17.51 -3.02 1.81
C ILE A 178 -16.59 -4.22 2.09
N LEU A 179 -15.57 -4.04 2.94
CA LEU A 179 -14.69 -5.15 3.35
C LEU A 179 -15.47 -6.29 4.01
N ARG A 180 -16.44 -5.95 4.86
CA ARG A 180 -17.34 -6.92 5.50
C ARG A 180 -18.12 -7.74 4.47
N LEU A 181 -18.74 -7.08 3.50
CA LEU A 181 -19.50 -7.75 2.44
C LEU A 181 -18.59 -8.63 1.56
N LEU A 182 -17.40 -8.14 1.22
CA LEU A 182 -16.41 -8.90 0.45
C LEU A 182 -15.95 -10.15 1.21
N ALA A 183 -15.67 -10.03 2.52
CA ALA A 183 -15.32 -11.17 3.36
C ALA A 183 -16.44 -12.22 3.39
N GLY A 184 -17.70 -11.79 3.48
CA GLY A 184 -18.87 -12.67 3.39
C GLY A 184 -18.98 -13.39 2.05
N ALA A 185 -18.85 -12.65 0.93
CA ALA A 185 -18.88 -13.21 -0.42
C ALA A 185 -17.75 -14.22 -0.66
N MET A 186 -16.52 -13.91 -0.22
CA MET A 186 -15.38 -14.83 -0.31
C MET A 186 -15.57 -16.06 0.56
N SER A 187 -16.12 -15.92 1.76
CA SER A 187 -16.41 -17.08 2.65
C SER A 187 -17.47 -18.00 2.07
N LEU A 188 -18.51 -17.44 1.43
CA LEU A 188 -19.52 -18.20 0.70
C LEU A 188 -18.92 -18.95 -0.49
N PHE A 189 -18.02 -18.30 -1.23
CA PHE A 189 -17.32 -18.93 -2.35
C PHE A 189 -16.44 -20.10 -1.88
N ILE A 190 -15.68 -19.91 -0.80
CA ILE A 190 -14.88 -20.98 -0.18
C ILE A 190 -15.79 -22.12 0.31
N LEU A 191 -16.90 -21.80 0.97
CA LEU A 191 -17.87 -22.80 1.43
C LEU A 191 -18.43 -23.63 0.26
N PHE A 192 -18.77 -22.97 -0.85
CA PHE A 192 -19.21 -23.65 -2.06
C PHE A 192 -18.11 -24.55 -2.62
N GLY A 193 -16.86 -24.09 -2.62
CA GLY A 193 -15.70 -24.91 -2.97
C GLY A 193 -15.60 -26.18 -2.12
N ILE A 194 -15.56 -26.04 -0.80
CA ILE A 194 -15.51 -27.17 0.15
C ILE A 194 -16.65 -28.16 -0.13
N TRP A 195 -17.87 -27.67 -0.37
CA TRP A 195 -19.03 -28.51 -0.65
C TRP A 195 -18.89 -29.33 -1.94
N ASN A 196 -18.22 -28.79 -2.95
CA ASN A 196 -17.99 -29.48 -4.23
C ASN A 196 -16.69 -30.32 -4.25
N GLY A 197 -15.98 -30.41 -3.11
CA GLY A 197 -14.74 -31.19 -3.01
C GLY A 197 -13.52 -30.50 -3.61
N TRP A 198 -13.46 -29.16 -3.54
CA TRP A 198 -12.17 -28.46 -3.63
C TRP A 198 -11.20 -28.95 -2.57
#